data_AF-A0A3Q9EWI9-F1
#
_entry.id   AF-A0A3Q9EWI9-F1
#
_cell.length_a   1.000
_cell.length_b   1.000
_cell.length_c   1.000
_cell.angle_alpha   90.00
_cell.angle_beta   90.00
_cell.angle_gamma   90.00
#
_symmetry.space_group_name_H-M   'P 1'
#
loop_
_entity.id
_entity.type
_entity.pdbx_description
1 polymer ?
#
loop_
_entity_poly.entity_id
_entity_poly.type
_entity_poly.pdbx_seq_one_letter_code
_entity_poly.pdbx_strand_id
1 'polypeptide(L)'
;MSTDGMQGAGGGYGQQPPPPVPPPGYGYPQQPPAPPQSPPQGPPQSPPQPPQPPQQYGYGAPQQAPQPGPPQAPPPGYGYPQQPPQGYGHPQQPPQGYGHPQQPQQGPGYPQQPPQGYGYGAPGGPAGPVGPPHHGNARKKPVGMIVLLVMAVLVLSGAGYGAWYMFVGSASNNVLWSVAAPKPAGNSVGSNIDGNRGTWFTDKAVVQVLTGGVKAYDLDTGKQLWATSLPGGSNHSCIAPEYSSGDIGVVTHGEGKACDHVVAYDLNTGKELWDKKISLGDSSDGASVARAGDVVLINGGNTALALKAADGTPAWNPKRFATADCPSGGFSGGEALLRVRHCQINDPDDPDWGDGWDEVSLVDPATGKPRWTYRHEIPEDSFGELSSGNVLSTSPIVMIREGDNGEALFSLDDKTGKVRSEFSPAKPAEYLQTHGSDGGRWPEAGVFGDTFVMGVSEGNSKGLMVAYDLDSGKQLWKTESVQFKEYYPLPAAGSDRILAYVTNNDNDKGAELVEFGAEDGAMNTVVEYPEKVDKGMSISAMPFWNKDRLYVSEAKPSVLAGEQAYTLVALPTTD
;
A
#
# COMPACT_ATOMS: atom_id res chain seq x y z
N MET A 1 26.28 -45.27 -40.46
CA MET A 1 25.20 -45.82 -39.64
C MET A 1 25.75 -47.00 -38.85
N SER A 2 25.28 -47.15 -37.60
CA SER A 2 25.52 -48.25 -36.63
C SER A 2 26.86 -48.16 -35.88
N THR A 3 26.93 -47.84 -34.57
CA THR A 3 26.44 -48.44 -33.30
C THR A 3 27.46 -49.36 -32.62
N ASP A 4 27.45 -49.29 -31.27
CA ASP A 4 28.10 -50.12 -30.23
C ASP A 4 29.60 -49.83 -29.95
N GLY A 5 30.14 -49.78 -28.72
CA GLY A 5 29.63 -49.95 -27.36
C GLY A 5 30.81 -50.20 -26.37
N MET A 6 30.63 -49.81 -25.10
CA MET A 6 31.23 -50.35 -23.85
C MET A 6 32.63 -49.95 -23.29
N GLN A 7 32.59 -49.63 -21.97
CA GLN A 7 33.58 -49.84 -20.86
C GLN A 7 34.88 -49.00 -20.87
N GLY A 8 35.43 -48.43 -19.79
CA GLY A 8 35.23 -48.54 -18.34
C GLY A 8 36.60 -48.58 -17.62
N ALA A 9 37.00 -47.52 -16.90
CA ALA A 9 38.07 -47.44 -15.87
C ALA A 9 38.04 -46.00 -15.31
N GLY A 10 38.13 -45.65 -14.02
CA GLY A 10 38.76 -46.30 -12.87
C GLY A 10 39.83 -45.36 -12.31
N GLY A 11 39.52 -44.61 -11.24
CA GLY A 11 40.47 -43.75 -10.48
C GLY A 11 39.88 -42.37 -10.18
N GLY A 12 40.00 -41.75 -9.01
CA GLY A 12 40.63 -42.09 -7.74
C GLY A 12 40.35 -40.90 -6.81
N TYR A 13 39.91 -41.17 -5.58
CA TYR A 13 39.52 -40.15 -4.61
C TYR A 13 40.74 -39.35 -4.14
N GLY A 14 40.80 -38.06 -4.48
CA GLY A 14 41.77 -37.10 -3.94
C GLY A 14 41.16 -36.31 -2.79
N GLN A 15 41.64 -36.58 -1.58
CA GLN A 15 41.34 -35.84 -0.34
C GLN A 15 41.97 -34.44 -0.40
N GLN A 16 41.20 -33.40 -0.05
CA GLN A 16 41.73 -32.06 0.23
C GLN A 16 42.60 -32.08 1.50
N PRO A 17 43.74 -31.36 1.53
CA PRO A 17 44.53 -31.21 2.76
C PRO A 17 43.83 -30.29 3.78
N PRO A 18 43.96 -30.54 5.09
CA PRO A 18 43.39 -29.68 6.12
C PRO A 18 44.15 -28.35 6.25
N PRO A 19 43.49 -27.28 6.73
CA PRO A 19 44.11 -25.97 6.93
C PRO A 19 45.17 -25.98 8.06
N PRO A 20 46.15 -25.07 8.04
CA PRO A 20 47.23 -25.03 9.01
C PRO A 20 46.78 -24.59 10.41
N VAL A 21 47.36 -25.24 11.42
CA VAL A 21 47.15 -24.97 12.86
C VAL A 21 48.08 -23.83 13.31
N PRO A 22 47.61 -22.80 14.04
CA PRO A 22 48.48 -21.76 14.59
C PRO A 22 49.22 -22.24 15.87
N PRO A 23 50.42 -21.71 16.17
CA PRO A 23 51.25 -22.15 17.30
C PRO A 23 50.72 -21.65 18.67
N PRO A 24 51.02 -22.36 19.77
CA PRO A 24 50.58 -21.98 21.11
C PRO A 24 51.53 -20.95 21.75
N GLY A 25 50.97 -19.80 22.16
CA GLY A 25 51.70 -18.75 22.88
C GLY A 25 51.02 -18.41 24.21
N TYR A 26 51.72 -18.67 25.31
CA TYR A 26 51.33 -18.40 26.69
C TYR A 26 51.54 -16.93 27.12
N GLY A 27 50.57 -16.36 27.83
CA GLY A 27 50.75 -15.63 29.12
C GLY A 27 51.08 -14.11 29.14
N TYR A 28 50.10 -13.30 29.58
CA TYR A 28 50.08 -12.34 30.71
C TYR A 28 49.18 -11.09 30.43
N PRO A 29 48.48 -10.52 31.44
CA PRO A 29 47.39 -9.58 31.25
C PRO A 29 47.87 -8.13 31.00
N GLN A 30 47.35 -7.52 29.93
CA GLN A 30 47.53 -6.10 29.59
C GLN A 30 46.53 -5.24 30.40
N GLN A 31 47.02 -4.12 30.95
CA GLN A 31 46.21 -3.10 31.64
C GLN A 31 45.23 -2.40 30.68
N PRO A 32 44.07 -1.90 31.18
CA PRO A 32 43.11 -1.19 30.34
C PRO A 32 43.67 0.16 29.83
N PRO A 33 43.32 0.58 28.61
CA PRO A 33 43.81 1.83 28.03
C PRO A 33 43.25 3.07 28.75
N ALA A 34 44.11 4.09 28.88
CA ALA A 34 43.75 5.40 29.41
C ALA A 34 42.83 6.15 28.42
N PRO A 35 41.90 7.00 28.91
CA PRO A 35 40.97 7.74 28.06
C PRO A 35 41.70 8.80 27.20
N PRO A 36 41.17 9.11 25.99
CA PRO A 36 41.82 10.02 25.06
C PRO A 36 41.87 11.46 25.60
N GLN A 37 43.03 12.10 25.43
CA GLN A 37 43.24 13.51 25.74
C GLN A 37 42.63 14.40 24.64
N SER A 38 41.90 15.42 25.05
CA SER A 38 41.31 16.44 24.19
C SER A 38 42.38 17.25 23.45
N PRO A 39 42.20 17.62 22.17
CA PRO A 39 43.14 18.49 21.46
C PRO A 39 43.06 19.95 21.96
N PRO A 40 44.16 20.72 21.88
CA PRO A 40 44.22 22.09 22.38
C PRO A 40 43.33 23.04 21.55
N GLN A 41 42.53 23.85 22.24
CA GLN A 41 41.68 24.88 21.66
C GLN A 41 42.53 26.00 21.02
N GLY A 42 42.35 26.21 19.72
CA GLY A 42 42.84 27.41 19.02
C GLY A 42 42.03 28.67 19.38
N PRO A 43 42.56 29.87 19.13
CA PRO A 43 41.89 31.13 19.50
C PRO A 43 40.60 31.36 18.68
N PRO A 44 39.61 32.07 19.25
CA PRO A 44 38.28 32.23 18.66
C PRO A 44 38.31 33.04 17.35
N GLN A 45 37.61 32.52 16.33
CA GLN A 45 37.39 33.20 15.06
C GLN A 45 36.29 34.26 15.17
N SER A 46 36.52 35.40 14.52
CA SER A 46 35.60 36.53 14.40
C SER A 46 34.33 36.18 13.59
N PRO A 47 33.16 36.80 13.86
CA PRO A 47 31.92 36.51 13.12
C PRO A 47 32.00 36.99 11.65
N PRO A 48 31.32 36.31 10.71
CA PRO A 48 31.26 36.72 9.30
C PRO A 48 30.41 37.98 9.10
N GLN A 49 30.89 38.89 8.25
CA GLN A 49 30.17 40.08 7.80
C GLN A 49 28.95 39.69 6.92
N PRO A 50 27.82 40.41 7.02
CA PRO A 50 26.67 40.21 6.15
C PRO A 50 26.94 40.66 4.69
N PRO A 51 26.33 40.02 3.68
CA PRO A 51 26.56 40.32 2.27
C PRO A 51 25.97 41.67 1.86
N GLN A 52 26.71 42.42 1.03
CA GLN A 52 26.25 43.67 0.43
C GLN A 52 25.28 43.41 -0.75
N PRO A 53 24.28 44.28 -0.98
CA PRO A 53 23.38 44.18 -2.14
C PRO A 53 24.05 44.59 -3.46
N PRO A 54 23.61 44.07 -4.63
CA PRO A 54 24.23 44.37 -5.92
C PRO A 54 23.97 45.81 -6.38
N GLN A 55 25.02 46.48 -6.87
CA GLN A 55 24.95 47.81 -7.50
C GLN A 55 24.49 47.72 -8.96
N GLN A 56 23.53 48.59 -9.32
CA GLN A 56 23.07 48.85 -10.70
C GLN A 56 24.11 49.65 -11.49
N TYR A 57 24.31 49.28 -12.76
CA TYR A 57 25.12 50.03 -13.72
C TYR A 57 24.37 51.28 -14.22
N GLY A 58 25.00 52.47 -14.11
CA GLY A 58 24.53 53.73 -14.68
C GLY A 58 25.68 54.67 -15.02
N TYR A 59 25.66 55.22 -16.23
CA TYR A 59 26.71 56.00 -16.89
C TYR A 59 26.92 57.45 -16.35
N GLY A 60 28.18 57.84 -16.10
CA GLY A 60 28.86 59.07 -16.56
C GLY A 60 28.57 60.46 -15.95
N ALA A 61 29.57 61.08 -15.27
CA ALA A 61 30.13 62.46 -15.44
C ALA A 61 30.93 62.94 -14.19
N PRO A 62 31.88 63.90 -14.28
CA PRO A 62 33.09 63.92 -13.43
C PRO A 62 33.17 64.95 -12.27
N GLN A 63 33.92 64.53 -11.24
CA GLN A 63 34.79 65.23 -10.27
C GLN A 63 34.39 66.57 -9.61
N GLN A 64 34.34 66.56 -8.26
CA GLN A 64 34.83 67.64 -7.38
C GLN A 64 35.29 67.08 -6.01
N ALA A 65 36.33 67.71 -5.44
CA ALA A 65 37.13 67.27 -4.28
C ALA A 65 36.49 67.63 -2.90
N PRO A 66 37.04 67.14 -1.75
CA PRO A 66 36.28 66.94 -0.51
C PRO A 66 36.42 68.06 0.55
N GLN A 67 35.39 68.22 1.39
CA GLN A 67 35.43 68.97 2.65
C GLN A 67 34.73 68.18 3.79
N PRO A 68 35.29 68.15 5.01
CA PRO A 68 34.76 67.37 6.14
C PRO A 68 33.80 68.17 7.05
N GLY A 69 32.81 67.50 7.65
CA GLY A 69 31.87 68.05 8.64
C GLY A 69 31.11 66.95 9.41
N PRO A 70 30.37 67.31 10.49
CA PRO A 70 30.71 66.98 11.90
C PRO A 70 29.89 65.80 12.52
N PRO A 71 30.16 65.38 13.79
CA PRO A 71 29.76 64.06 14.30
C PRO A 71 28.29 63.92 14.77
N GLN A 72 27.91 62.66 14.88
CA GLN A 72 26.57 62.09 15.11
C GLN A 72 25.92 62.46 16.47
N ALA A 73 24.59 62.59 16.44
CA ALA A 73 23.70 62.53 17.59
C ALA A 73 22.77 61.29 17.48
N PRO A 74 22.41 60.61 18.59
CA PRO A 74 21.62 59.38 18.55
C PRO A 74 20.10 59.64 18.73
N PRO A 75 19.22 58.78 18.18
CA PRO A 75 17.83 58.65 18.58
C PRO A 75 17.54 57.35 19.39
N PRO A 76 16.36 57.25 20.04
CA PRO A 76 16.23 56.68 21.39
C PRO A 76 15.74 55.23 21.48
N GLY A 77 16.01 54.63 22.64
CA GLY A 77 15.67 53.24 22.99
C GLY A 77 14.22 52.98 23.38
N TYR A 78 13.85 51.70 23.28
CA TYR A 78 12.63 51.10 23.82
C TYR A 78 12.99 49.87 24.65
N GLY A 79 12.48 49.83 25.88
CA GLY A 79 12.73 48.77 26.86
C GLY A 79 11.71 47.63 26.80
N TYR A 80 12.14 46.45 27.25
CA TYR A 80 11.31 45.29 27.56
C TYR A 80 11.17 45.12 29.08
N PRO A 81 10.01 44.71 29.61
CA PRO A 81 9.88 44.33 31.01
C PRO A 81 10.26 42.85 31.24
N GLN A 82 11.13 42.62 32.23
CA GLN A 82 11.41 41.31 32.84
C GLN A 82 10.37 40.97 33.92
N GLN A 83 10.03 39.68 34.05
CA GLN A 83 9.43 39.10 35.26
C GLN A 83 10.38 38.04 35.87
N PRO A 84 10.44 37.91 37.21
CA PRO A 84 11.41 37.07 37.93
C PRO A 84 10.96 35.60 38.17
N PRO A 85 11.89 34.69 38.53
CA PRO A 85 11.61 33.26 38.70
C PRO A 85 11.22 32.87 40.14
N GLN A 86 10.33 31.87 40.26
CA GLN A 86 10.05 31.07 41.46
C GLN A 86 10.01 29.60 41.00
N GLY A 87 10.49 28.56 41.68
CA GLY A 87 10.85 28.33 43.08
C GLY A 87 10.30 26.94 43.47
N TYR A 88 11.19 25.99 43.80
CA TYR A 88 10.90 24.58 44.14
C TYR A 88 10.04 24.40 45.41
N GLY A 89 9.19 23.36 45.45
CA GLY A 89 8.56 22.87 46.69
C GLY A 89 7.64 21.64 46.51
N HIS A 90 8.00 20.52 47.16
CA HIS A 90 7.12 19.39 47.56
C HIS A 90 6.32 19.76 48.84
N PRO A 91 5.15 19.15 49.17
CA PRO A 91 5.11 17.87 49.93
C PRO A 91 3.83 16.97 49.89
N GLN A 92 4.03 15.70 50.30
CA GLN A 92 3.21 14.79 51.16
C GLN A 92 1.93 14.03 50.69
N GLN A 93 2.02 12.69 50.80
CA GLN A 93 0.98 11.65 51.04
C GLN A 93 0.46 11.67 52.51
N PRO A 94 -0.72 11.11 52.91
CA PRO A 94 -0.99 9.63 53.08
C PRO A 94 -2.51 9.21 53.07
N PRO A 95 -2.98 8.03 53.59
CA PRO A 95 -2.56 6.61 53.46
C PRO A 95 -3.70 5.63 53.05
N GLN A 96 -3.33 4.35 52.85
CA GLN A 96 -4.17 3.16 52.64
C GLN A 96 -5.01 2.74 53.86
N GLY A 97 -6.14 2.05 53.63
CA GLY A 97 -6.92 1.33 54.66
C GLY A 97 -7.93 0.32 54.09
N TYR A 98 -7.82 -0.94 54.52
CA TYR A 98 -8.60 -2.14 54.18
C TYR A 98 -10.06 -2.14 54.72
N GLY A 99 -10.98 -2.84 54.03
CA GLY A 99 -12.20 -3.39 54.66
C GLY A 99 -13.40 -3.67 53.73
N HIS A 100 -13.72 -4.96 53.52
CA HIS A 100 -15.04 -5.50 53.10
C HIS A 100 -15.58 -6.37 54.26
N PRO A 101 -16.83 -6.89 54.25
CA PRO A 101 -18.11 -6.42 53.68
C PRO A 101 -19.30 -6.56 54.69
N GLN A 102 -20.48 -5.96 54.44
CA GLN A 102 -21.80 -6.61 54.66
C GLN A 102 -23.03 -5.76 54.26
N GLN A 103 -24.07 -6.52 53.90
CA GLN A 103 -25.44 -6.27 53.40
C GLN A 103 -26.35 -5.38 54.29
N PRO A 104 -27.51 -4.92 53.77
CA PRO A 104 -28.75 -5.70 53.95
C PRO A 104 -29.70 -5.80 52.72
N GLN A 105 -30.47 -6.88 52.73
CA GLN A 105 -31.57 -7.26 51.83
C GLN A 105 -32.76 -6.28 51.83
N GLN A 106 -33.52 -6.21 50.72
CA GLN A 106 -34.95 -6.59 50.64
C GLN A 106 -35.58 -6.34 49.25
N GLY A 107 -35.99 -7.44 48.57
CA GLY A 107 -37.35 -7.70 48.04
C GLY A 107 -37.87 -7.05 46.74
N PRO A 108 -38.71 -7.75 45.93
CA PRO A 108 -38.83 -7.54 44.47
C PRO A 108 -40.20 -6.98 44.00
N GLY A 109 -40.25 -6.41 42.79
CA GLY A 109 -41.50 -5.94 42.17
C GLY A 109 -41.56 -6.06 40.64
N TYR A 110 -42.35 -7.02 40.16
CA TYR A 110 -43.08 -7.02 38.87
C TYR A 110 -44.57 -7.16 39.20
N PRO A 111 -45.49 -6.59 38.39
CA PRO A 111 -46.38 -7.44 37.57
C PRO A 111 -46.84 -6.79 36.22
N GLN A 112 -46.84 -7.52 35.11
CA GLN A 112 -47.95 -8.24 34.41
C GLN A 112 -48.92 -7.42 33.51
N GLN A 113 -49.17 -8.01 32.32
CA GLN A 113 -50.23 -7.73 31.33
C GLN A 113 -51.66 -7.92 31.88
N PRO A 114 -52.69 -7.45 31.13
CA PRO A 114 -54.01 -8.08 31.12
C PRO A 114 -54.54 -8.47 29.71
N PRO A 115 -55.63 -9.27 29.62
CA PRO A 115 -55.75 -10.40 28.68
C PRO A 115 -56.95 -10.36 27.72
N GLN A 116 -57.05 -11.38 26.84
CA GLN A 116 -58.26 -11.74 26.09
C GLN A 116 -59.29 -12.52 26.95
N GLY A 117 -60.59 -12.34 26.68
CA GLY A 117 -61.68 -13.14 27.26
C GLY A 117 -63.03 -12.96 26.57
N TYR A 118 -63.69 -14.09 26.27
CA TYR A 118 -64.97 -14.30 25.57
C TYR A 118 -66.23 -14.01 26.45
N GLY A 119 -67.38 -13.74 25.81
CA GLY A 119 -68.70 -13.76 26.48
C GLY A 119 -69.92 -13.60 25.54
N TYR A 120 -70.84 -14.57 25.62
CA TYR A 120 -72.10 -14.76 24.87
C TYR A 120 -73.28 -13.86 25.32
N GLY A 121 -74.30 -13.66 24.45
CA GLY A 121 -75.71 -13.41 24.87
C GLY A 121 -76.57 -12.50 23.98
N ALA A 122 -77.55 -13.08 23.27
CA ALA A 122 -78.61 -12.47 22.43
C ALA A 122 -79.80 -11.89 23.31
N PRO A 123 -81.00 -11.45 22.83
CA PRO A 123 -81.67 -11.67 21.52
C PRO A 123 -82.55 -10.52 20.93
N GLY A 124 -83.02 -10.69 19.67
CA GLY A 124 -84.26 -10.08 19.17
C GLY A 124 -84.27 -9.71 17.67
N GLY A 125 -84.97 -10.49 16.83
CA GLY A 125 -85.19 -10.26 15.37
C GLY A 125 -86.25 -9.20 15.02
N PRO A 126 -86.90 -9.17 13.81
CA PRO A 126 -86.94 -10.20 12.75
C PRO A 126 -86.80 -9.75 11.26
N ALA A 127 -86.39 -10.72 10.42
CA ALA A 127 -86.87 -11.15 9.09
C ALA A 127 -87.07 -10.19 7.86
N GLY A 128 -86.20 -10.40 6.84
CA GLY A 128 -86.51 -10.69 5.41
C GLY A 128 -86.93 -9.55 4.44
N PRO A 129 -86.92 -9.73 3.09
CA PRO A 129 -86.51 -10.90 2.27
C PRO A 129 -85.53 -10.59 1.09
N VAL A 130 -85.26 -11.62 0.30
CA VAL A 130 -84.22 -11.84 -0.73
C VAL A 130 -84.64 -11.38 -2.13
N GLY A 131 -83.69 -10.96 -3.01
CA GLY A 131 -83.86 -10.90 -4.47
C GLY A 131 -82.58 -10.45 -5.24
N PRO A 132 -82.36 -10.86 -6.52
CA PRO A 132 -81.01 -11.14 -7.07
C PRO A 132 -80.59 -10.22 -8.27
N PRO A 133 -79.61 -10.59 -9.13
CA PRO A 133 -78.32 -9.92 -9.35
C PRO A 133 -78.29 -8.92 -10.52
N HIS A 134 -77.37 -7.95 -10.50
CA HIS A 134 -77.12 -7.08 -11.66
C HIS A 134 -75.65 -7.07 -12.09
N HIS A 135 -75.44 -7.49 -13.34
CA HIS A 135 -74.26 -7.25 -14.16
C HIS A 135 -74.07 -5.75 -14.40
N GLY A 136 -72.83 -5.27 -14.26
CA GLY A 136 -72.44 -3.90 -14.60
C GLY A 136 -71.00 -3.84 -15.08
N ASN A 137 -70.81 -3.87 -16.41
CA ASN A 137 -69.57 -3.48 -17.05
C ASN A 137 -69.28 -1.99 -16.76
N ALA A 138 -68.16 -1.69 -16.11
CA ALA A 138 -67.65 -0.33 -15.98
C ALA A 138 -66.16 -0.24 -16.32
N ARG A 139 -65.94 0.28 -17.54
CA ARG A 139 -64.82 1.08 -18.04
C ARG A 139 -63.46 1.03 -17.30
N LYS A 140 -62.49 0.56 -18.09
CA LYS A 140 -61.03 0.74 -18.00
C LYS A 140 -60.60 2.19 -17.64
N LYS A 141 -59.62 2.30 -16.74
CA LYS A 141 -58.60 3.38 -16.74
C LYS A 141 -57.22 2.69 -16.80
N PRO A 142 -56.28 3.12 -17.68
CA PRO A 142 -54.97 2.48 -17.78
C PRO A 142 -54.05 3.08 -16.72
N VAL A 143 -53.73 2.32 -15.68
CA VAL A 143 -52.55 2.56 -14.84
C VAL A 143 -51.63 1.38 -15.09
N GLY A 144 -50.88 1.47 -16.19
CA GLY A 144 -50.09 0.34 -16.69
C GLY A 144 -49.41 0.66 -18.01
N MET A 145 -48.78 1.83 -18.13
CA MET A 145 -48.00 2.18 -19.33
C MET A 145 -46.92 3.25 -19.08
N ILE A 146 -46.27 3.22 -17.91
CA ILE A 146 -45.01 3.96 -17.67
C ILE A 146 -43.87 3.02 -17.23
N VAL A 147 -44.20 1.84 -16.68
CA VAL A 147 -43.19 0.81 -16.34
C VAL A 147 -42.70 0.03 -17.58
N LEU A 148 -43.50 -0.05 -18.65
CA LEU A 148 -43.11 -0.77 -19.88
C LEU A 148 -42.20 0.03 -20.82
N LEU A 149 -42.21 1.37 -20.75
CA LEU A 149 -41.34 2.19 -21.62
C LEU A 149 -39.92 2.36 -21.07
N VAL A 150 -39.73 2.27 -19.74
CA VAL A 150 -38.38 2.20 -19.15
C VAL A 150 -37.76 0.82 -19.39
N MET A 151 -38.56 -0.25 -19.41
CA MET A 151 -38.10 -1.60 -19.78
C MET A 151 -37.82 -1.74 -21.28
N ALA A 152 -38.48 -0.98 -22.16
CA ALA A 152 -38.21 -1.01 -23.60
C ALA A 152 -36.95 -0.22 -24.00
N VAL A 153 -36.57 0.82 -23.26
CA VAL A 153 -35.30 1.55 -23.49
C VAL A 153 -34.10 0.77 -22.93
N LEU A 154 -34.28 -0.05 -21.89
CA LEU A 154 -33.24 -0.96 -21.38
C LEU A 154 -33.04 -2.23 -22.22
N VAL A 155 -33.96 -2.54 -23.16
CA VAL A 155 -33.89 -3.72 -24.04
C VAL A 155 -33.39 -3.37 -25.45
N LEU A 156 -33.26 -2.08 -25.79
CA LEU A 156 -32.81 -1.64 -27.12
C LEU A 156 -31.35 -1.15 -27.17
N SER A 157 -30.63 -1.11 -26.05
CA SER A 157 -29.16 -1.11 -26.03
C SER A 157 -28.67 -2.56 -26.12
N GLY A 158 -28.71 -3.12 -27.33
CA GLY A 158 -28.43 -4.52 -27.59
C GLY A 158 -27.02 -4.95 -27.20
N ALA A 159 -26.94 -5.81 -26.18
CA ALA A 159 -26.14 -7.04 -26.16
C ALA A 159 -26.65 -7.89 -24.98
N GLY A 160 -27.26 -9.03 -25.30
CA GLY A 160 -28.04 -9.83 -24.35
C GLY A 160 -27.25 -10.39 -23.17
N TYR A 161 -27.50 -9.87 -21.97
CA TYR A 161 -27.10 -10.44 -20.67
C TYR A 161 -28.19 -10.14 -19.62
N GLY A 162 -29.42 -10.58 -19.90
CA GLY A 162 -30.61 -10.24 -19.10
C GLY A 162 -31.00 -11.24 -18.00
N ALA A 163 -30.13 -12.16 -17.61
CA ALA A 163 -30.46 -13.25 -16.66
C ALA A 163 -29.39 -13.48 -15.57
N TRP A 164 -28.74 -12.41 -15.08
CA TRP A 164 -27.71 -12.49 -14.02
C TRP A 164 -28.07 -11.79 -12.71
N TYR A 165 -29.31 -11.34 -12.56
CA TYR A 165 -29.78 -10.80 -11.28
C TYR A 165 -30.29 -11.94 -10.40
N MET A 166 -29.86 -11.92 -9.13
CA MET A 166 -30.22 -12.81 -8.01
C MET A 166 -29.25 -13.95 -7.70
N PHE A 167 -28.01 -13.61 -7.31
CA PHE A 167 -27.34 -14.32 -6.21
C PHE A 167 -26.51 -13.32 -5.38
N VAL A 168 -27.20 -12.39 -4.70
CA VAL A 168 -26.66 -11.83 -3.45
C VAL A 168 -26.87 -12.92 -2.41
N GLY A 169 -25.84 -13.73 -2.16
CA GLY A 169 -25.88 -14.69 -1.07
C GLY A 169 -25.95 -13.93 0.25
N SER A 170 -27.08 -14.00 0.95
CA SER A 170 -27.17 -13.55 2.34
C SER A 170 -26.52 -14.57 3.28
N ALA A 171 -25.75 -14.04 4.23
CA ALA A 171 -25.31 -14.61 5.51
C ALA A 171 -25.17 -16.14 5.58
N SER A 172 -23.96 -16.61 5.32
CA SER A 172 -23.43 -17.82 5.97
C SER A 172 -22.07 -17.44 6.54
N ASN A 173 -21.84 -17.73 7.81
CA ASN A 173 -20.59 -17.64 8.58
C ASN A 173 -19.58 -16.60 8.06
N ASN A 174 -19.48 -15.42 8.66
CA ASN A 174 -18.39 -14.47 8.42
C ASN A 174 -18.13 -14.03 6.96
N VAL A 175 -19.19 -13.91 6.14
CA VAL A 175 -19.15 -13.21 4.83
C VAL A 175 -20.27 -12.19 4.78
N LEU A 176 -19.94 -10.92 4.52
CA LEU A 176 -20.93 -9.84 4.40
C LEU A 176 -21.64 -9.90 3.05
N TRP A 177 -20.85 -9.95 1.98
CA TRP A 177 -21.32 -10.14 0.60
C TRP A 177 -20.16 -10.54 -0.31
N SER A 178 -20.48 -11.06 -1.49
CA SER A 178 -19.48 -11.51 -2.48
C SER A 178 -19.95 -11.27 -3.90
N VAL A 179 -19.01 -11.03 -4.81
CA VAL A 179 -19.22 -10.94 -6.26
C VAL A 179 -18.59 -12.16 -6.91
N ALA A 180 -19.43 -13.00 -7.50
CA ALA A 180 -19.00 -14.17 -8.25
C ALA A 180 -18.30 -13.77 -9.55
N ALA A 181 -17.23 -14.50 -9.88
CA ALA A 181 -16.60 -14.39 -11.19
C ALA A 181 -17.51 -14.97 -12.28
N PRO A 182 -17.49 -14.41 -13.51
CA PRO A 182 -18.09 -15.06 -14.65
C PRO A 182 -17.49 -16.46 -14.84
N LYS A 183 -18.32 -17.47 -15.10
CA LYS A 183 -17.82 -18.83 -15.39
C LYS A 183 -16.85 -18.75 -16.58
N PRO A 184 -15.63 -19.31 -16.46
CA PRO A 184 -14.68 -19.27 -17.55
C PRO A 184 -15.27 -19.99 -18.78
N ALA A 185 -15.19 -19.34 -19.94
CA ALA A 185 -15.54 -19.95 -21.21
C ALA A 185 -14.43 -20.92 -21.63
N GLY A 186 -14.38 -22.10 -21.01
CA GLY A 186 -13.44 -23.18 -21.34
C GLY A 186 -12.16 -23.23 -20.49
N ASN A 187 -11.35 -24.25 -20.76
CA ASN A 187 -10.11 -24.57 -20.04
C ASN A 187 -9.01 -23.55 -20.36
N SER A 188 -9.08 -22.35 -19.80
CA SER A 188 -7.95 -21.42 -19.79
C SER A 188 -7.10 -21.68 -18.55
N VAL A 189 -6.35 -22.78 -18.58
CA VAL A 189 -5.15 -22.93 -17.76
C VAL A 189 -4.05 -22.16 -18.49
N GLY A 190 -3.42 -21.20 -17.81
CA GLY A 190 -2.22 -20.54 -18.29
C GLY A 190 -2.48 -19.22 -19.01
N SER A 191 -2.45 -18.14 -18.24
CA SER A 191 -1.80 -16.90 -18.70
C SER A 191 -1.44 -16.11 -17.45
N ASN A 192 -0.13 -16.03 -17.16
CA ASN A 192 0.51 -15.10 -16.23
C ASN A 192 0.19 -13.67 -16.67
N ILE A 193 -1.06 -13.26 -16.47
CA ILE A 193 -1.47 -11.86 -16.52
C ILE A 193 -1.52 -11.48 -15.06
N ASP A 194 -0.31 -11.30 -14.53
CA ASP A 194 -0.04 -10.91 -13.16
C ASP A 194 -0.43 -9.44 -12.98
N GLY A 195 -0.96 -9.09 -11.81
CA GLY A 195 -0.64 -7.78 -11.21
C GLY A 195 -1.67 -6.65 -11.26
N ASN A 196 -2.87 -6.78 -11.83
CA ASN A 196 -3.82 -5.66 -11.66
C ASN A 196 -4.45 -5.66 -10.25
N ARG A 197 -3.91 -4.82 -9.37
CA ARG A 197 -4.32 -4.68 -7.96
C ARG A 197 -5.21 -3.47 -7.70
N GLY A 198 -5.73 -2.80 -8.73
CA GLY A 198 -6.54 -1.60 -8.57
C GLY A 198 -7.86 -1.88 -7.85
N THR A 199 -7.87 -1.70 -6.53
CA THR A 199 -9.07 -1.73 -5.68
C THR A 199 -9.09 -0.47 -4.84
N TRP A 200 -10.08 0.38 -5.08
CA TRP A 200 -10.17 1.70 -4.47
C TRP A 200 -11.49 1.87 -3.72
N PHE A 201 -11.54 2.88 -2.85
CA PHE A 201 -12.70 3.13 -2.00
C PHE A 201 -13.13 4.59 -2.10
N THR A 202 -14.44 4.80 -2.15
CA THR A 202 -15.08 6.09 -1.91
C THR A 202 -15.91 6.00 -0.62
N ASP A 203 -16.65 7.06 -0.29
CA ASP A 203 -17.59 7.01 0.83
C ASP A 203 -18.68 5.95 0.69
N LYS A 204 -19.00 5.53 -0.55
CA LYS A 204 -20.15 4.66 -0.86
C LYS A 204 -19.79 3.38 -1.57
N ALA A 205 -18.64 3.34 -2.23
CA ALA A 205 -18.30 2.25 -3.14
C ALA A 205 -16.92 1.67 -2.87
N VAL A 206 -16.80 0.38 -3.11
CA VAL A 206 -15.52 -0.25 -3.49
C VAL A 206 -15.50 -0.37 -5.00
N VAL A 207 -14.41 0.09 -5.61
CA VAL A 207 -14.19 0.14 -7.05
C VAL A 207 -13.09 -0.85 -7.39
N GLN A 208 -13.41 -1.82 -8.24
CA GLN A 208 -12.47 -2.84 -8.67
C GLN A 208 -12.14 -2.65 -10.16
N VAL A 209 -10.86 -2.72 -10.48
CA VAL A 209 -10.38 -2.91 -11.85
C VAL A 209 -10.46 -4.38 -12.20
N LEU A 210 -11.11 -4.68 -13.32
CA LEU A 210 -11.21 -5.99 -13.93
C LEU A 210 -10.54 -5.94 -15.30
N THR A 211 -10.28 -7.11 -15.89
CA THR A 211 -9.56 -7.24 -17.18
C THR A 211 -10.09 -6.33 -18.30
N GLY A 212 -11.40 -6.08 -18.35
CA GLY A 212 -12.05 -5.27 -19.40
C GLY A 212 -12.58 -3.90 -18.96
N GLY A 213 -12.35 -3.47 -17.73
CA GLY A 213 -12.90 -2.20 -17.23
C GLY A 213 -13.00 -2.10 -15.72
N VAL A 214 -13.62 -1.03 -15.25
CA VAL A 214 -13.81 -0.74 -13.83
C VAL A 214 -15.25 -0.95 -13.41
N LYS A 215 -15.47 -1.47 -12.21
CA LYS A 215 -16.80 -1.66 -11.64
C LYS A 215 -16.83 -1.20 -10.20
N ALA A 216 -17.93 -0.57 -9.81
CA ALA A 216 -18.19 -0.18 -8.43
C ALA A 216 -19.32 -0.98 -7.82
N TYR A 217 -19.13 -1.31 -6.55
CA TYR A 217 -20.09 -2.02 -5.72
C TYR A 217 -20.34 -1.21 -4.45
N ASP A 218 -21.60 -1.14 -4.06
CA ASP A 218 -22.05 -0.54 -2.81
C ASP A 218 -21.37 -1.23 -1.62
N LEU A 219 -20.74 -0.46 -0.73
CA LEU A 219 -19.94 -0.99 0.38
C LEU A 219 -20.78 -1.90 1.31
N ASP A 220 -22.07 -1.58 1.48
CA ASP A 220 -22.95 -2.27 2.40
C ASP A 220 -23.53 -3.56 1.82
N THR A 221 -23.96 -3.51 0.57
CA THR A 221 -24.81 -4.55 -0.02
C THR A 221 -24.12 -5.35 -1.12
N GLY A 222 -22.95 -4.93 -1.59
CA GLY A 222 -22.27 -5.53 -2.73
C GLY A 222 -23.00 -5.36 -4.06
N LYS A 223 -24.07 -4.53 -4.10
CA LYS A 223 -24.81 -4.27 -5.34
C LYS A 223 -23.96 -3.41 -6.26
N GLN A 224 -23.90 -3.80 -7.53
CA GLN A 224 -23.24 -2.99 -8.54
C GLN A 224 -23.92 -1.62 -8.63
N LEU A 225 -23.13 -0.55 -8.45
CA LEU A 225 -23.56 0.83 -8.60
C LEU A 225 -23.39 1.30 -10.04
N TRP A 226 -22.23 0.99 -10.62
CA TRP A 226 -21.90 1.31 -12.00
C TRP A 226 -20.82 0.37 -12.54
N ALA A 227 -20.67 0.35 -13.86
CA ALA A 227 -19.62 -0.38 -14.56
C ALA A 227 -19.25 0.39 -15.83
N THR A 228 -17.95 0.55 -16.08
CA THR A 228 -17.42 1.28 -17.24
C THR A 228 -16.34 0.44 -17.90
N SER A 229 -16.49 0.19 -19.20
CA SER A 229 -15.49 -0.53 -20.00
C SER A 229 -14.23 0.33 -20.20
N LEU A 230 -13.11 -0.33 -20.50
CA LEU A 230 -11.93 0.38 -20.98
C LEU A 230 -12.20 1.11 -22.31
N PRO A 231 -11.58 2.28 -22.55
CA PRO A 231 -11.73 3.03 -23.78
C PRO A 231 -11.28 2.24 -25.01
N GLY A 232 -11.81 2.62 -26.17
CA GLY A 232 -11.37 2.12 -27.47
C GLY A 232 -11.67 0.63 -27.74
N GLY A 233 -12.43 -0.05 -26.87
CA GLY A 233 -12.65 -1.50 -26.98
C GLY A 233 -11.47 -2.33 -26.45
N SER A 234 -10.55 -1.70 -25.73
CA SER A 234 -9.46 -2.39 -25.04
C SER A 234 -10.01 -3.51 -24.17
N ASN A 235 -9.34 -4.65 -24.18
CA ASN A 235 -9.77 -5.85 -23.46
C ASN A 235 -8.78 -6.28 -22.38
N HIS A 236 -7.80 -5.42 -22.09
CA HIS A 236 -6.72 -5.71 -21.17
C HIS A 236 -6.36 -4.49 -20.33
N SER A 237 -6.73 -4.52 -19.06
CA SER A 237 -6.17 -3.67 -18.01
C SER A 237 -4.79 -4.20 -17.63
N CYS A 238 -3.78 -3.36 -17.71
CA CYS A 238 -2.40 -3.71 -17.38
C CYS A 238 -2.13 -3.44 -15.90
N ILE A 239 -1.84 -2.18 -15.56
CA ILE A 239 -1.41 -1.77 -14.22
C ILE A 239 -2.40 -0.76 -13.68
N ALA A 240 -2.80 -0.94 -12.43
CA ALA A 240 -3.56 0.05 -11.69
C ALA A 240 -2.97 0.13 -10.27
N PRO A 241 -2.46 1.29 -9.84
CA PRO A 241 -1.87 1.41 -8.51
C PRO A 241 -2.93 1.18 -7.44
N GLU A 242 -2.58 0.43 -6.40
CA GLU A 242 -3.46 0.23 -5.22
C GLU A 242 -3.83 1.55 -4.55
N TYR A 243 -2.88 2.48 -4.49
CA TYR A 243 -3.11 3.78 -3.91
C TYR A 243 -3.86 4.69 -4.89
N SER A 244 -5.05 5.13 -4.51
CA SER A 244 -5.74 6.28 -5.10
C SER A 244 -5.75 7.41 -4.07
N SER A 245 -5.16 8.55 -4.39
CA SER A 245 -5.42 9.78 -3.64
C SER A 245 -6.63 10.50 -4.24
N GLY A 246 -7.62 10.76 -3.38
CA GLY A 246 -8.90 11.33 -3.77
C GLY A 246 -9.78 10.36 -4.56
N ASP A 247 -10.77 10.90 -5.26
CA ASP A 247 -11.79 10.11 -5.97
C ASP A 247 -11.42 9.80 -7.43
N ILE A 248 -10.13 9.62 -7.74
CA ILE A 248 -9.66 9.36 -9.11
C ILE A 248 -8.84 8.07 -9.16
N GLY A 249 -9.35 7.09 -9.92
CA GLY A 249 -8.66 5.84 -10.25
C GLY A 249 -7.95 5.97 -11.59
N VAL A 250 -6.79 5.32 -11.72
CA VAL A 250 -5.98 5.36 -12.94
C VAL A 250 -5.62 3.95 -13.35
N VAL A 251 -5.75 3.65 -14.64
CA VAL A 251 -5.50 2.32 -15.20
C VAL A 251 -4.70 2.48 -16.47
N THR A 252 -3.58 1.77 -16.61
CA THR A 252 -2.96 1.55 -17.92
C THR A 252 -3.64 0.38 -18.61
N HIS A 253 -3.83 0.47 -19.91
CA HIS A 253 -4.53 -0.53 -20.70
C HIS A 253 -4.03 -0.60 -22.13
N GLY A 254 -4.53 -1.60 -22.87
CA GLY A 254 -4.37 -1.72 -24.30
C GLY A 254 -4.98 -3.01 -24.83
N GLU A 255 -4.50 -3.45 -25.99
CA GLU A 255 -4.92 -4.70 -26.64
C GLU A 255 -3.87 -5.80 -26.45
N GLY A 256 -4.30 -6.99 -26.05
CA GLY A 256 -3.42 -8.14 -25.89
C GLY A 256 -2.39 -7.92 -24.78
N LYS A 257 -1.10 -7.79 -25.13
CA LYS A 257 -0.02 -7.45 -24.19
C LYS A 257 0.41 -5.98 -24.26
N ALA A 258 -0.20 -5.20 -25.16
CA ALA A 258 0.12 -3.78 -25.26
C ALA A 258 -0.46 -3.05 -24.03
N CYS A 259 0.38 -2.24 -23.39
CA CYS A 259 0.02 -1.36 -22.28
C CYS A 259 0.30 0.10 -22.67
N ASP A 260 -0.22 0.51 -23.84
CA ASP A 260 0.12 1.76 -24.50
C ASP A 260 -0.94 2.86 -24.32
N HIS A 261 -1.92 2.66 -23.44
CA HIS A 261 -2.88 3.68 -23.02
C HIS A 261 -2.92 3.84 -21.51
N VAL A 262 -3.37 5.01 -21.07
CA VAL A 262 -3.71 5.30 -19.68
C VAL A 262 -5.02 6.07 -19.62
N VAL A 263 -5.90 5.63 -18.75
CA VAL A 263 -7.23 6.22 -18.52
C VAL A 263 -7.37 6.58 -17.05
N ALA A 264 -8.07 7.69 -16.78
CA ALA A 264 -8.54 8.01 -15.44
C ALA A 264 -10.06 8.00 -15.34
N TYR A 265 -10.55 7.54 -14.21
CA TYR A 265 -11.97 7.47 -13.89
C TYR A 265 -12.27 8.24 -12.61
N ASP A 266 -13.41 8.94 -12.61
CA ASP A 266 -14.04 9.41 -11.38
C ASP A 266 -14.62 8.20 -10.63
N LEU A 267 -14.13 7.94 -9.41
CA LEU A 267 -14.49 6.77 -8.62
C LEU A 267 -15.90 6.84 -8.03
N ASN A 268 -16.53 8.01 -7.99
CA ASN A 268 -17.91 8.14 -7.52
C ASN A 268 -18.92 7.74 -8.60
N THR A 269 -18.59 8.02 -9.87
CA THR A 269 -19.54 7.91 -10.99
C THR A 269 -19.15 6.88 -12.04
N GLY A 270 -17.90 6.42 -12.04
CA GLY A 270 -17.33 5.56 -13.09
C GLY A 270 -17.06 6.30 -14.40
N LYS A 271 -17.23 7.63 -14.42
CA LYS A 271 -17.05 8.42 -15.63
C LYS A 271 -15.57 8.49 -16.01
N GLU A 272 -15.28 8.21 -17.27
CA GLU A 272 -13.98 8.53 -17.87
C GLU A 272 -13.72 10.04 -17.77
N LEU A 273 -12.61 10.41 -17.14
CA LEU A 273 -12.15 11.80 -17.05
C LEU A 273 -11.31 12.14 -18.28
N TRP A 274 -10.42 11.23 -18.66
CA TRP A 274 -9.56 11.32 -19.83
C TRP A 274 -8.98 9.94 -20.16
N ASP A 275 -8.68 9.74 -21.45
CA ASP A 275 -7.89 8.62 -21.99
C ASP A 275 -6.74 9.19 -22.83
N LYS A 276 -5.58 8.55 -22.77
CA LYS A 276 -4.39 9.01 -23.47
C LYS A 276 -3.50 7.87 -23.90
N LYS A 277 -3.10 7.89 -25.17
CA LYS A 277 -2.02 7.05 -25.67
C LYS A 277 -0.68 7.48 -25.07
N ILE A 278 0.09 6.49 -24.60
CA ILE A 278 1.43 6.62 -24.03
C ILE A 278 2.42 5.74 -24.79
N SER A 279 3.71 6.00 -24.57
CA SER A 279 4.80 5.16 -25.04
C SER A 279 5.65 4.82 -23.83
N LEU A 280 5.82 3.52 -23.57
CA LEU A 280 6.65 2.99 -22.49
C LEU A 280 8.10 2.71 -22.94
N GLY A 281 8.47 3.17 -24.14
CA GLY A 281 9.72 2.80 -24.80
C GLY A 281 9.59 1.52 -25.64
N ASP A 282 10.74 0.88 -25.91
CA ASP A 282 10.83 -0.31 -26.78
C ASP A 282 10.33 -1.60 -26.08
N SER A 283 10.15 -1.57 -24.75
CA SER A 283 9.53 -2.63 -23.96
C SER A 283 8.65 -2.06 -22.85
N SER A 284 7.55 -2.75 -22.54
CA SER A 284 6.71 -2.51 -21.36
C SER A 284 7.14 -3.34 -20.15
N ASP A 285 8.19 -4.15 -20.27
CA ASP A 285 8.73 -4.91 -19.15
C ASP A 285 9.23 -3.94 -18.06
N GLY A 286 8.87 -4.21 -16.80
CA GLY A 286 9.18 -3.33 -15.67
C GLY A 286 8.37 -2.02 -15.64
N ALA A 287 7.34 -1.89 -16.47
CA ALA A 287 6.42 -0.75 -16.38
C ALA A 287 5.72 -0.73 -15.02
N SER A 288 5.54 0.46 -14.47
CA SER A 288 4.87 0.67 -13.19
C SER A 288 4.18 2.03 -13.17
N VAL A 289 3.19 2.18 -12.29
CA VAL A 289 2.40 3.41 -12.17
C VAL A 289 2.47 3.92 -10.73
N ALA A 290 3.22 4.98 -10.51
CA ALA A 290 3.30 5.65 -9.21
C ALA A 290 2.19 6.69 -9.06
N ARG A 291 1.40 6.59 -7.98
CA ARG A 291 0.36 7.57 -7.64
C ARG A 291 0.69 8.28 -6.33
N ALA A 292 0.76 9.60 -6.34
CA ALA A 292 0.88 10.41 -5.12
C ALA A 292 0.22 11.78 -5.31
N GLY A 293 -0.61 12.23 -4.35
CA GLY A 293 -1.24 13.57 -4.39
C GLY A 293 -2.13 13.76 -5.60
N ASP A 294 -1.81 14.68 -6.52
CA ASP A 294 -2.55 14.90 -7.79
C ASP A 294 -1.78 14.42 -9.03
N VAL A 295 -0.69 13.70 -8.84
CA VAL A 295 0.21 13.28 -9.91
C VAL A 295 0.25 11.76 -10.07
N VAL A 296 0.38 11.35 -11.33
CA VAL A 296 0.59 9.99 -11.80
C VAL A 296 1.92 9.96 -12.53
N LEU A 297 2.82 9.06 -12.13
CA LEU A 297 4.06 8.75 -12.83
C LEU A 297 3.91 7.41 -13.50
N ILE A 298 4.15 7.36 -14.80
CA ILE A 298 4.20 6.11 -15.54
C ILE A 298 5.66 5.86 -15.88
N ASN A 299 6.21 4.79 -15.31
CA ASN A 299 7.56 4.33 -15.59
C ASN A 299 7.50 3.29 -16.72
N GLY A 300 8.44 3.35 -17.66
CA GLY A 300 8.58 2.35 -18.73
C GLY A 300 9.95 2.44 -19.39
N GLY A 301 10.65 1.31 -19.52
CA GLY A 301 12.02 1.25 -20.02
C GLY A 301 12.92 2.31 -19.37
N ASN A 302 13.39 3.27 -20.17
CA ASN A 302 14.23 4.40 -19.72
C ASN A 302 13.47 5.74 -19.67
N THR A 303 12.13 5.69 -19.58
CA THR A 303 11.27 6.86 -19.65
C THR A 303 10.30 6.92 -18.49
N ALA A 304 10.06 8.14 -18.01
CA ALA A 304 8.97 8.42 -17.08
C ALA A 304 8.10 9.54 -17.66
N LEU A 305 6.79 9.43 -17.48
CA LEU A 305 5.80 10.44 -17.83
C LEU A 305 5.04 10.87 -16.57
N ALA A 306 5.08 12.16 -16.25
CA ALA A 306 4.31 12.73 -15.14
C ALA A 306 3.04 13.42 -15.67
N LEU A 307 1.88 12.93 -15.26
CA LEU A 307 0.56 13.47 -15.62
C LEU A 307 -0.18 13.95 -14.38
N LYS A 308 -1.03 14.95 -14.55
CA LYS A 308 -2.04 15.29 -13.54
C LYS A 308 -3.16 14.25 -13.58
N ALA A 309 -3.54 13.72 -12.43
CA ALA A 309 -4.59 12.72 -12.31
C ALA A 309 -5.96 13.26 -12.79
N ALA A 310 -6.23 14.56 -12.62
CA ALA A 310 -7.52 15.16 -12.94
C ALA A 310 -7.82 15.28 -14.44
N ASP A 311 -6.80 15.56 -15.27
CA ASP A 311 -7.01 15.94 -16.67
C ASP A 311 -6.02 15.33 -17.67
N GLY A 312 -5.05 14.53 -17.22
CA GLY A 312 -4.08 13.85 -18.08
C GLY A 312 -3.08 14.80 -18.77
N THR A 313 -3.08 16.09 -18.39
CA THR A 313 -2.09 17.06 -18.87
C THR A 313 -0.74 16.80 -18.19
N PRO A 314 0.40 17.13 -18.84
CA PRO A 314 1.71 16.98 -18.22
C PRO A 314 1.79 17.78 -16.90
N ALA A 315 2.16 17.11 -15.81
CA ALA A 315 2.40 17.77 -14.53
C ALA A 315 3.75 18.49 -14.54
N TRP A 316 4.78 17.78 -14.97
CA TRP A 316 6.15 18.26 -15.18
C TRP A 316 6.89 17.26 -16.08
N ASN A 317 8.12 17.55 -16.49
CA ASN A 317 8.91 16.66 -17.35
C ASN A 317 10.03 15.99 -16.51
N PRO A 318 9.94 14.68 -16.21
CA PRO A 318 10.97 13.97 -15.44
C PRO A 318 12.38 14.08 -16.03
N LYS A 319 12.50 14.16 -17.36
CA LYS A 319 13.81 14.29 -18.05
C LYS A 319 14.56 15.57 -17.70
N ARG A 320 13.87 16.60 -17.19
CA ARG A 320 14.53 17.85 -16.73
C ARG A 320 15.43 17.65 -15.52
N PHE A 321 15.28 16.53 -14.81
CA PHE A 321 16.06 16.22 -13.61
C PHE A 321 17.15 15.17 -13.87
N ALA A 322 17.33 14.74 -15.13
CA ALA A 322 18.47 13.93 -15.54
C ALA A 322 19.71 14.81 -15.74
N THR A 323 20.88 14.26 -15.45
CA THR A 323 22.21 14.82 -15.72
C THR A 323 22.97 13.88 -16.65
N ALA A 324 24.23 14.20 -16.97
CA ALA A 324 25.09 13.29 -17.73
C ALA A 324 25.30 11.96 -16.99
N ASP A 325 25.47 12.03 -15.66
CA ASP A 325 25.80 10.87 -14.83
C ASP A 325 24.57 10.20 -14.19
N CYS A 326 23.42 10.88 -14.16
CA CYS A 326 22.21 10.38 -13.52
C CYS A 326 20.99 10.46 -14.46
N PRO A 327 20.33 9.35 -14.80
CA PRO A 327 19.09 9.37 -15.55
C PRO A 327 17.93 9.97 -14.74
N SER A 328 16.74 10.05 -15.35
CA SER A 328 15.55 10.58 -14.68
C SER A 328 15.06 9.72 -13.51
N GLY A 329 15.40 8.41 -13.50
CA GLY A 329 14.97 7.46 -12.48
C GLY A 329 13.56 6.92 -12.65
N GLY A 330 13.23 5.93 -11.82
CA GLY A 330 11.89 5.39 -11.61
C GLY A 330 11.24 5.99 -10.36
N PHE A 331 9.92 5.86 -10.25
CA PHE A 331 9.13 6.46 -9.18
C PHE A 331 8.22 5.44 -8.48
N SER A 332 8.08 5.60 -7.16
CA SER A 332 7.12 4.85 -6.33
C SER A 332 6.26 5.80 -5.52
N GLY A 333 4.95 5.54 -5.50
CA GLY A 333 3.93 6.38 -4.92
C GLY A 333 3.26 5.78 -3.68
N GLY A 334 2.26 6.47 -3.17
CA GLY A 334 1.60 6.24 -1.89
C GLY A 334 1.36 7.56 -1.19
N GLU A 335 1.51 7.57 0.13
CA GLU A 335 1.44 8.81 0.92
C GLU A 335 2.53 9.82 0.53
N ALA A 336 3.69 9.32 0.08
CA ALA A 336 4.78 10.11 -0.46
C ALA A 336 5.17 9.66 -1.88
N LEU A 337 5.89 10.52 -2.59
CA LEU A 337 6.48 10.21 -3.89
C LEU A 337 7.99 10.08 -3.76
N LEU A 338 8.50 8.88 -4.01
CA LEU A 338 9.94 8.61 -4.05
C LEU A 338 10.40 8.48 -5.50
N ARG A 339 11.60 8.98 -5.76
CA ARG A 339 12.35 8.71 -6.98
C ARG A 339 13.59 7.92 -6.63
N VAL A 340 13.83 6.85 -7.37
CA VAL A 340 15.01 5.99 -7.23
C VAL A 340 15.73 5.92 -8.57
N ARG A 341 17.05 6.03 -8.56
CA ARG A 341 17.87 5.96 -9.77
C ARG A 341 19.28 5.48 -9.46
N HIS A 342 19.80 4.68 -10.38
CA HIS A 342 21.22 4.40 -10.49
C HIS A 342 21.91 5.49 -11.29
N CYS A 343 23.05 5.98 -10.80
CA CYS A 343 23.92 6.96 -11.43
C CYS A 343 25.32 6.39 -11.57
N GLN A 344 26.08 6.89 -12.55
CA GLN A 344 27.46 6.47 -12.78
C GLN A 344 28.25 7.58 -13.48
N ILE A 345 29.55 7.67 -13.22
CA ILE A 345 30.43 8.63 -13.90
C ILE A 345 30.51 8.25 -15.39
N ASN A 346 29.97 9.13 -16.26
CA ASN A 346 29.84 8.91 -17.70
C ASN A 346 30.85 9.73 -18.53
N ASP A 347 32.08 9.83 -18.04
CA ASP A 347 33.19 10.48 -18.75
C ASP A 347 34.38 9.50 -18.89
N PRO A 348 34.66 8.97 -20.10
CA PRO A 348 35.76 8.03 -20.33
C PRO A 348 37.17 8.59 -20.02
N ASP A 349 37.31 9.91 -19.89
CA ASP A 349 38.58 10.56 -19.55
C ASP A 349 38.73 10.77 -18.02
N ASP A 350 37.68 10.49 -17.23
CA ASP A 350 37.71 10.56 -15.76
C ASP A 350 38.39 9.31 -15.17
N PRO A 351 39.35 9.45 -14.24
CA PRO A 351 39.98 8.29 -13.58
C PRO A 351 38.99 7.38 -12.86
N ASP A 352 37.84 7.92 -12.44
CA ASP A 352 36.77 7.23 -11.71
C ASP A 352 35.64 6.78 -12.67
N TRP A 353 35.92 6.71 -13.98
CA TRP A 353 34.95 6.27 -14.99
C TRP A 353 34.33 4.92 -14.65
N GLY A 354 33.00 4.88 -14.62
CA GLY A 354 32.23 3.69 -14.28
C GLY A 354 31.86 3.58 -12.79
N ASP A 355 32.41 4.42 -11.92
CA ASP A 355 32.01 4.45 -10.51
C ASP A 355 30.53 4.84 -10.39
N GLY A 356 29.79 3.98 -9.67
CA GLY A 356 28.34 4.05 -9.56
C GLY A 356 27.86 4.48 -8.17
N TRP A 357 26.69 5.13 -8.12
CA TRP A 357 25.97 5.38 -6.88
C TRP A 357 24.47 5.37 -7.12
N ASP A 358 23.71 5.02 -6.09
CA ASP A 358 22.26 5.15 -6.11
C ASP A 358 21.79 6.44 -5.45
N GLU A 359 20.73 7.02 -6.00
CA GLU A 359 20.01 8.12 -5.37
C GLU A 359 18.56 7.76 -5.07
N VAL A 360 18.16 7.99 -3.82
CA VAL A 360 16.75 7.98 -3.40
C VAL A 360 16.36 9.41 -3.04
N SER A 361 15.29 9.93 -3.63
CA SER A 361 14.80 11.29 -3.35
C SER A 361 13.35 11.26 -2.92
N LEU A 362 13.01 11.95 -1.83
CA LEU A 362 11.64 12.39 -1.60
C LEU A 362 11.33 13.54 -2.55
N VAL A 363 10.29 13.40 -3.35
CA VAL A 363 9.94 14.35 -4.41
C VAL A 363 8.66 15.10 -4.03
N ASP A 364 8.66 16.42 -4.29
CA ASP A 364 7.44 17.20 -4.24
C ASP A 364 6.54 16.86 -5.45
N PRO A 365 5.34 16.25 -5.27
CA PRO A 365 4.54 15.77 -6.39
C PRO A 365 4.11 16.88 -7.36
N ALA A 366 3.91 18.11 -6.88
CA ALA A 366 3.43 19.20 -7.71
C ALA A 366 4.52 19.73 -8.67
N THR A 367 5.79 19.66 -8.26
CA THR A 367 6.90 20.28 -9.02
C THR A 367 7.91 19.29 -9.59
N GLY A 368 7.93 18.05 -9.09
CA GLY A 368 8.94 17.04 -9.41
C GLY A 368 10.31 17.30 -8.78
N LYS A 369 10.46 18.36 -7.98
CA LYS A 369 11.74 18.70 -7.34
C LYS A 369 12.01 17.81 -6.13
N PRO A 370 13.26 17.36 -5.91
CA PRO A 370 13.62 16.67 -4.70
C PRO A 370 13.52 17.63 -3.50
N ARG A 371 12.93 17.17 -2.40
CA ARG A 371 12.99 17.81 -1.09
C ARG A 371 14.30 17.50 -0.39
N TRP A 372 14.76 16.26 -0.54
CA TRP A 372 16.07 15.78 -0.16
C TRP A 372 16.48 14.64 -1.10
N THR A 373 17.77 14.32 -1.10
CA THR A 373 18.34 13.17 -1.82
C THR A 373 19.29 12.43 -0.89
N TYR A 374 19.02 11.15 -0.67
CA TYR A 374 19.94 10.17 -0.11
C TYR A 374 20.85 9.65 -1.23
N ARG A 375 22.14 9.50 -0.94
CA ARG A 375 23.14 8.92 -1.84
C ARG A 375 23.76 7.70 -1.19
N HIS A 376 23.83 6.61 -1.95
CA HIS A 376 24.50 5.39 -1.55
C HIS A 376 25.60 5.07 -2.58
N GLU A 377 26.85 5.12 -2.14
CA GLU A 377 27.99 4.70 -2.96
C GLU A 377 27.96 3.18 -3.12
N ILE A 378 28.08 2.71 -4.36
CA ILE A 378 28.12 1.28 -4.68
C ILE A 378 29.61 0.87 -4.70
N PRO A 379 30.05 -0.09 -3.87
CA PRO A 379 31.43 -0.56 -3.91
C PRO A 379 31.81 -1.11 -5.29
N GLU A 380 33.07 -0.93 -5.72
CA GLU A 380 33.58 -1.34 -7.05
C GLU A 380 33.30 -2.81 -7.41
N ASP A 381 33.22 -3.70 -6.42
CA ASP A 381 32.98 -5.14 -6.58
C ASP A 381 31.52 -5.56 -6.34
N SER A 382 30.61 -4.58 -6.22
CA SER A 382 29.20 -4.82 -5.92
C SER A 382 28.33 -4.70 -7.17
N PHE A 383 27.59 -5.75 -7.48
CA PHE A 383 26.45 -5.67 -8.40
C PHE A 383 25.18 -5.54 -7.55
N GLY A 384 24.57 -4.35 -7.56
CA GLY A 384 23.35 -4.08 -6.80
C GLY A 384 22.89 -2.65 -7.04
N GLU A 385 21.77 -2.50 -7.76
CA GLU A 385 21.18 -1.21 -8.08
C GLU A 385 19.85 -1.07 -7.34
N LEU A 386 19.67 0.03 -6.62
CA LEU A 386 18.35 0.41 -6.14
C LEU A 386 17.48 0.84 -7.32
N SER A 387 16.28 0.27 -7.37
CA SER A 387 15.22 0.66 -8.30
C SER A 387 13.96 1.11 -7.54
N SER A 388 13.01 1.70 -8.25
CA SER A 388 11.69 2.01 -7.67
C SER A 388 10.95 0.76 -7.20
N GLY A 389 11.23 -0.41 -7.78
CA GLY A 389 10.66 -1.68 -7.33
C GLY A 389 11.08 -2.09 -5.92
N ASN A 390 12.18 -1.52 -5.41
CA ASN A 390 12.73 -1.83 -4.09
C ASN A 390 12.19 -0.94 -2.96
N VAL A 391 11.12 -0.18 -3.20
CA VAL A 391 10.42 0.62 -2.20
C VAL A 391 9.30 -0.22 -1.59
N LEU A 392 9.39 -0.50 -0.28
CA LEU A 392 8.41 -1.33 0.42
C LEU A 392 7.30 -0.49 1.06
N SER A 393 7.69 0.69 1.55
CA SER A 393 6.80 1.71 2.08
C SER A 393 7.34 3.09 1.71
N THR A 394 6.44 4.01 1.37
CA THR A 394 6.79 5.41 1.07
C THR A 394 6.65 6.33 2.28
N SER A 395 5.98 5.88 3.36
CA SER A 395 5.76 6.65 4.58
C SER A 395 5.33 5.72 5.71
N PRO A 396 6.13 5.60 6.79
CA PRO A 396 7.58 5.84 6.82
C PRO A 396 8.32 5.10 5.71
N ILE A 397 9.46 5.65 5.25
CA ILE A 397 10.21 5.09 4.13
C ILE A 397 10.98 3.84 4.54
N VAL A 398 10.68 2.71 3.89
CA VAL A 398 11.39 1.43 4.06
C VAL A 398 11.76 0.89 2.68
N MET A 399 13.02 0.49 2.54
CA MET A 399 13.67 0.11 1.30
C MET A 399 14.41 -1.20 1.48
N ILE A 400 14.52 -1.97 0.40
CA ILE A 400 15.45 -3.09 0.31
C ILE A 400 16.55 -2.79 -0.70
N ARG A 401 17.76 -3.23 -0.41
CA ARG A 401 18.85 -3.31 -1.36
C ARG A 401 19.24 -4.76 -1.52
N GLU A 402 19.31 -5.23 -2.75
CA GLU A 402 19.87 -6.53 -3.10
C GLU A 402 21.29 -6.31 -3.66
N GLY A 403 22.24 -7.19 -3.33
CA GLY A 403 23.59 -7.11 -3.89
C GLY A 403 24.56 -8.13 -3.31
N ASP A 404 25.71 -8.27 -3.96
CA ASP A 404 26.75 -9.25 -3.64
C ASP A 404 27.42 -9.04 -2.27
N ASN A 405 27.42 -7.79 -1.78
CA ASN A 405 27.85 -7.42 -0.42
C ASN A 405 26.81 -7.73 0.67
N GLY A 406 25.74 -8.43 0.30
CA GLY A 406 24.62 -8.76 1.16
C GLY A 406 23.40 -7.87 0.90
N GLU A 407 22.22 -8.44 1.12
CA GLU A 407 20.98 -7.66 1.15
C GLU A 407 20.98 -6.75 2.38
N ALA A 408 20.40 -5.58 2.23
CA ALA A 408 20.11 -4.67 3.34
C ALA A 408 18.64 -4.27 3.29
N LEU A 409 17.93 -4.46 4.40
CA LEU A 409 16.62 -3.86 4.63
C LEU A 409 16.85 -2.64 5.52
N PHE A 410 16.36 -1.46 5.14
CA PHE A 410 16.67 -0.24 5.89
C PHE A 410 15.56 0.79 5.76
N SER A 411 15.56 1.74 6.69
CA SER A 411 14.65 2.87 6.68
C SER A 411 15.39 4.19 6.47
N LEU A 412 14.72 5.15 5.85
CA LEU A 412 15.19 6.52 5.72
C LEU A 412 14.31 7.42 6.59
N ASP A 413 14.91 8.43 7.22
CA ASP A 413 14.16 9.47 7.91
C ASP A 413 13.42 10.33 6.87
N ASP A 414 12.09 10.36 6.95
CA ASP A 414 11.21 11.01 5.96
C ASP A 414 11.51 12.50 5.76
N LYS A 415 12.13 13.16 6.75
CA LYS A 415 12.41 14.60 6.72
C LYS A 415 13.77 14.93 6.13
N THR A 416 14.78 14.12 6.45
CA THR A 416 16.19 14.42 6.14
C THR A 416 16.77 13.52 5.06
N GLY A 417 16.16 12.36 4.80
CA GLY A 417 16.69 11.35 3.88
C GLY A 417 17.90 10.60 4.40
N LYS A 418 18.31 10.82 5.66
CA LYS A 418 19.39 10.03 6.26
C LYS A 418 18.90 8.64 6.60
N VAL A 419 19.79 7.66 6.58
CA VAL A 419 19.48 6.33 7.12
C VAL A 419 19.03 6.48 8.57
N ARG A 420 17.79 6.09 8.85
CA ARG A 420 17.22 6.06 10.21
C ARG A 420 17.75 4.83 10.93
N SER A 421 17.65 3.68 10.29
CA SER A 421 18.25 2.43 10.76
C SER A 421 18.43 1.44 9.61
N GLU A 422 19.40 0.54 9.78
CA GLU A 422 19.56 -0.66 8.96
C GLU A 422 19.09 -1.86 9.78
N PHE A 423 18.26 -2.71 9.17
CA PHE A 423 17.56 -3.75 9.88
C PHE A 423 18.42 -5.00 10.00
N SER A 424 18.39 -5.62 11.18
CA SER A 424 19.18 -6.80 11.49
C SER A 424 18.32 -7.89 12.11
N PRO A 425 18.33 -9.13 11.55
CA PRO A 425 19.03 -9.52 10.33
C PRO A 425 18.43 -8.84 9.08
N ALA A 426 19.26 -8.59 8.07
CA ALA A 426 18.80 -7.96 6.82
C ALA A 426 17.92 -8.89 5.96
N LYS A 427 18.15 -10.20 6.07
CA LYS A 427 17.32 -11.26 5.48
C LYS A 427 16.44 -11.90 6.56
N PRO A 428 15.18 -11.48 6.74
CA PRO A 428 14.31 -12.08 7.75
C PRO A 428 14.06 -13.58 7.58
N ALA A 429 14.03 -14.07 6.34
CA ALA A 429 13.89 -15.48 5.99
C ALA A 429 14.41 -15.69 4.57
N GLU A 430 14.84 -16.91 4.25
CA GLU A 430 15.71 -17.23 3.11
C GLU A 430 15.16 -16.92 1.70
N TYR A 431 13.91 -16.43 1.55
CA TYR A 431 13.40 -15.86 0.29
C TYR A 431 12.38 -14.74 0.52
N LEU A 432 12.60 -13.59 -0.10
CA LEU A 432 11.55 -12.60 -0.30
C LEU A 432 10.74 -13.05 -1.53
N GLN A 433 9.64 -13.77 -1.28
CA GLN A 433 8.60 -13.97 -2.29
C GLN A 433 7.83 -12.66 -2.36
N THR A 434 8.07 -11.88 -3.40
CA THR A 434 7.46 -10.57 -3.56
C THR A 434 6.77 -10.57 -4.90
N HIS A 435 5.51 -10.15 -4.93
CA HIS A 435 4.83 -9.92 -6.20
C HIS A 435 5.32 -8.61 -6.87
N GLY A 436 6.43 -8.02 -6.42
CA GLY A 436 6.94 -6.72 -6.85
C GLY A 436 6.03 -5.54 -6.50
N SER A 437 6.57 -4.33 -6.67
CA SER A 437 5.79 -3.09 -6.62
C SER A 437 5.40 -2.67 -8.03
N ASP A 438 4.10 -2.47 -8.28
CA ASP A 438 3.61 -1.81 -9.50
C ASP A 438 3.71 -0.28 -9.44
N GLY A 439 4.72 0.24 -8.73
CA GLY A 439 4.93 1.67 -8.47
C GLY A 439 4.34 2.16 -7.16
N GLY A 440 4.11 1.26 -6.19
CA GLY A 440 3.51 1.57 -4.89
C GLY A 440 4.16 0.80 -3.75
N ARG A 441 3.48 0.69 -2.60
CA ARG A 441 3.90 -0.19 -1.50
C ARG A 441 3.79 -1.67 -1.89
N TRP A 442 4.45 -2.54 -1.15
CA TRP A 442 4.26 -3.98 -1.28
C TRP A 442 3.06 -4.45 -0.44
N PRO A 443 2.16 -5.30 -0.96
CA PRO A 443 1.03 -5.86 -0.19
C PRO A 443 1.46 -6.64 1.05
N GLU A 444 2.60 -7.33 0.96
CA GLU A 444 3.14 -8.18 2.00
C GLU A 444 3.90 -7.39 3.07
N ALA A 445 3.95 -6.05 2.98
CA ALA A 445 4.64 -5.19 3.91
C ALA A 445 3.75 -4.04 4.42
N GLY A 446 4.00 -3.60 5.65
CA GLY A 446 3.28 -2.47 6.24
C GLY A 446 3.99 -1.89 7.45
N VAL A 447 3.71 -0.62 7.73
CA VAL A 447 4.20 0.06 8.93
C VAL A 447 3.03 0.31 9.89
N PHE A 448 3.22 -0.04 11.16
CA PHE A 448 2.28 0.15 12.26
C PHE A 448 2.96 0.98 13.35
N GLY A 449 2.76 2.30 13.31
CA GLY A 449 3.49 3.22 14.18
C GLY A 449 5.00 3.17 13.87
N ASP A 450 5.81 2.78 14.87
CA ASP A 450 7.25 2.61 14.72
C ASP A 450 7.67 1.16 14.42
N THR A 451 6.72 0.27 14.13
CA THR A 451 6.99 -1.14 13.79
C THR A 451 6.79 -1.39 12.30
N PHE A 452 7.84 -1.83 11.61
CA PHE A 452 7.74 -2.36 10.25
C PHE A 452 7.47 -3.86 10.31
N VAL A 453 6.48 -4.32 9.55
CA VAL A 453 6.04 -5.72 9.52
C VAL A 453 6.01 -6.21 8.09
N MET A 454 6.46 -7.45 7.88
CA MET A 454 6.53 -8.06 6.56
C MET A 454 6.20 -9.56 6.62
N GLY A 455 5.37 -10.01 5.68
CA GLY A 455 5.20 -11.42 5.35
C GLY A 455 6.34 -11.88 4.43
N VAL A 456 6.98 -13.01 4.75
CA VAL A 456 8.10 -13.58 3.99
C VAL A 456 7.95 -15.08 3.86
N SER A 457 8.67 -15.70 2.92
CA SER A 457 8.67 -17.15 2.71
C SER A 457 10.01 -17.76 3.08
N GLU A 458 9.99 -18.84 3.85
CA GLU A 458 11.16 -19.68 4.11
C GLU A 458 11.13 -20.92 3.22
N GLY A 459 12.17 -21.11 2.42
CA GLY A 459 12.21 -22.16 1.41
C GLY A 459 11.00 -22.09 0.45
N ASN A 460 10.60 -23.25 -0.07
CA ASN A 460 9.46 -23.33 -0.98
C ASN A 460 8.17 -23.38 -0.16
N SER A 461 7.40 -22.28 -0.20
CA SER A 461 6.01 -22.16 0.28
C SER A 461 5.79 -22.25 1.79
N LYS A 462 6.72 -21.82 2.65
CA LYS A 462 6.44 -21.66 4.08
C LYS A 462 6.40 -20.19 4.48
N GLY A 463 5.21 -19.61 4.61
CA GLY A 463 5.09 -18.23 5.05
C GLY A 463 5.38 -18.05 6.54
N LEU A 464 5.90 -16.87 6.87
CA LEU A 464 6.03 -16.36 8.22
C LEU A 464 5.92 -14.84 8.23
N MET A 465 5.77 -14.27 9.42
CA MET A 465 5.79 -12.83 9.64
C MET A 465 7.03 -12.43 10.43
N VAL A 466 7.58 -11.27 10.10
CA VAL A 466 8.68 -10.64 10.83
C VAL A 466 8.30 -9.20 11.15
N ALA A 467 8.77 -8.72 12.30
CA ALA A 467 8.66 -7.32 12.67
C ALA A 467 10.00 -6.73 13.09
N TYR A 468 10.19 -5.46 12.76
CA TYR A 468 11.37 -4.67 13.06
C TYR A 468 10.97 -3.34 13.68
N ASP A 469 11.75 -2.90 14.65
CA ASP A 469 11.68 -1.54 15.18
C ASP A 469 12.33 -0.57 14.19
N LEU A 470 11.59 0.45 13.75
CA LEU A 470 12.05 1.40 12.73
C LEU A 470 13.23 2.27 13.20
N ASP A 471 13.36 2.54 14.50
CA ASP A 471 14.41 3.40 15.04
C ASP A 471 15.74 2.67 15.21
N SER A 472 15.70 1.45 15.73
CA SER A 472 16.89 0.66 16.02
C SER A 472 17.25 -0.33 14.92
N GLY A 473 16.31 -0.65 14.03
CA GLY A 473 16.45 -1.69 13.01
C GLY A 473 16.46 -3.11 13.59
N LYS A 474 16.25 -3.28 14.89
CA LYS A 474 16.29 -4.60 15.51
C LYS A 474 15.02 -5.37 15.17
N GLN A 475 15.18 -6.63 14.79
CA GLN A 475 14.06 -7.56 14.75
C GLN A 475 13.44 -7.66 16.14
N LEU A 476 12.15 -7.33 16.23
CA LEU A 476 11.37 -7.45 17.46
C LEU A 476 10.99 -8.91 17.67
N TRP A 477 10.39 -9.51 16.64
CA TRP A 477 9.95 -10.89 16.64
C TRP A 477 9.87 -11.44 15.22
N LYS A 478 9.81 -12.77 15.14
CA LYS A 478 9.62 -13.54 13.92
C LYS A 478 8.75 -14.74 14.29
N THR A 479 7.72 -15.02 13.50
CA THR A 479 6.85 -16.18 13.73
C THR A 479 7.52 -17.47 13.25
N GLU A 480 6.99 -18.60 13.68
CA GLU A 480 7.34 -19.88 13.05
C GLU A 480 6.93 -19.88 11.56
N SER A 481 7.70 -20.58 10.74
CA SER A 481 7.38 -20.78 9.33
C SER A 481 6.36 -21.90 9.16
N VAL A 482 5.27 -21.60 8.46
CA VAL A 482 4.14 -22.51 8.29
C VAL A 482 3.93 -22.76 6.81
N GLN A 483 3.87 -24.04 6.45
CA GLN A 483 3.65 -24.48 5.08
C GLN A 483 2.31 -23.92 4.56
N PHE A 484 2.34 -23.40 3.33
CA PHE A 484 1.21 -22.90 2.54
C PHE A 484 0.40 -21.78 3.21
N LYS A 485 0.98 -21.07 4.17
CA LYS A 485 0.45 -19.80 4.67
C LYS A 485 1.12 -18.63 3.97
N GLU A 486 0.36 -17.57 3.73
CA GLU A 486 0.87 -16.24 3.37
C GLU A 486 0.27 -15.22 4.31
N TYR A 487 0.99 -14.13 4.53
CA TYR A 487 0.60 -13.10 5.48
C TYR A 487 0.63 -11.74 4.79
N TYR A 488 -0.47 -11.01 4.91
CA TYR A 488 -0.66 -9.70 4.32
C TYR A 488 -0.97 -8.68 5.42
N PRO A 489 0.02 -7.91 5.89
CA PRO A 489 -0.21 -6.86 6.88
C PRO A 489 -1.20 -5.80 6.37
N LEU A 490 -2.06 -5.31 7.25
CA LEU A 490 -3.14 -4.36 6.94
C LEU A 490 -2.92 -3.00 7.64
N PRO A 491 -1.92 -2.19 7.26
CA PRO A 491 -1.61 -0.92 7.93
C PRO A 491 -2.75 0.11 7.82
N ALA A 492 -3.61 0.00 6.80
CA ALA A 492 -4.80 0.85 6.65
C ALA A 492 -5.85 0.64 7.76
N ALA A 493 -5.72 -0.41 8.58
CA ALA A 493 -6.54 -0.59 9.78
C ALA A 493 -6.15 0.33 10.95
N GLY A 494 -5.02 1.04 10.84
CA GLY A 494 -4.45 1.90 11.87
C GLY A 494 -3.19 1.32 12.49
N SER A 495 -2.49 2.15 13.28
CA SER A 495 -1.21 1.82 13.90
C SER A 495 -1.31 1.12 15.25
N ASP A 496 -2.50 1.12 15.87
CA ASP A 496 -2.67 0.68 17.26
C ASP A 496 -2.67 -0.85 17.40
N ARG A 497 -2.89 -1.56 16.29
CA ARG A 497 -3.00 -3.01 16.22
C ARG A 497 -2.29 -3.51 14.97
N ILE A 498 -1.48 -4.56 15.10
CA ILE A 498 -0.85 -5.21 13.96
C ILE A 498 -1.81 -6.27 13.42
N LEU A 499 -2.69 -5.86 12.51
CA LEU A 499 -3.62 -6.77 11.83
C LEU A 499 -3.02 -7.31 10.54
N ALA A 500 -3.31 -8.58 10.25
CA ALA A 500 -2.98 -9.19 8.97
C ALA A 500 -4.09 -10.13 8.49
N TYR A 501 -4.21 -10.25 7.18
CA TYR A 501 -4.96 -11.33 6.54
C TYR A 501 -4.02 -12.51 6.29
N VAL A 502 -4.44 -13.71 6.69
CA VAL A 502 -3.63 -14.93 6.61
C VAL A 502 -4.34 -15.95 5.75
N THR A 503 -3.70 -16.38 4.67
CA THR A 503 -4.22 -17.44 3.78
C THR A 503 -3.87 -18.82 4.32
N ASN A 504 -4.61 -19.82 3.87
CA ASN A 504 -4.60 -21.18 4.40
C ASN A 504 -4.66 -22.21 3.24
N ASN A 505 -3.69 -22.15 2.33
CA ASN A 505 -3.78 -22.74 0.99
C ASN A 505 -3.68 -24.29 0.89
N ASP A 506 -3.51 -25.03 2.00
CA ASP A 506 -3.37 -26.51 2.00
C ASP A 506 -4.04 -27.21 3.20
N ASN A 507 -4.83 -26.47 3.97
CA ASN A 507 -5.63 -27.06 5.04
C ASN A 507 -7.09 -26.81 4.68
N ASP A 508 -8.02 -27.70 5.05
CA ASP A 508 -9.46 -27.47 4.87
C ASP A 508 -9.96 -26.37 5.86
N LYS A 509 -9.21 -25.27 5.99
CA LYS A 509 -9.47 -24.09 6.82
C LYS A 509 -9.55 -22.88 5.90
N GLY A 510 -10.48 -21.95 6.18
CA GLY A 510 -10.49 -20.68 5.47
C GLY A 510 -9.41 -19.73 5.97
N ALA A 511 -9.20 -18.65 5.22
CA ALA A 511 -8.35 -17.55 5.65
C ALA A 511 -8.82 -16.94 7.00
N GLU A 512 -7.92 -16.20 7.63
CA GLU A 512 -8.14 -15.61 8.95
C GLU A 512 -7.78 -14.13 8.95
N LEU A 513 -8.54 -13.34 9.69
CA LEU A 513 -8.05 -12.06 10.19
C LEU A 513 -7.38 -12.33 11.53
N VAL A 514 -6.10 -11.97 11.64
CA VAL A 514 -5.32 -12.17 12.87
C VAL A 514 -4.77 -10.85 13.38
N GLU A 515 -4.52 -10.80 14.67
CA GLU A 515 -3.80 -9.74 15.36
C GLU A 515 -2.50 -10.30 15.94
N PHE A 516 -1.41 -9.58 15.76
CA PHE A 516 -0.13 -9.87 16.37
C PHE A 516 0.13 -8.96 17.58
N GLY A 517 0.61 -9.56 18.67
CA GLY A 517 1.19 -8.81 19.78
C GLY A 517 2.40 -8.00 19.31
N ALA A 518 2.43 -6.70 19.62
CA ALA A 518 3.47 -5.80 19.14
C ALA A 518 4.88 -6.18 19.63
N GLU A 519 5.00 -6.70 20.86
CA GLU A 519 6.28 -7.01 21.49
C GLU A 519 6.78 -8.43 21.20
N ASP A 520 5.88 -9.42 21.16
CA ASP A 520 6.22 -10.84 21.13
C ASP A 520 5.78 -11.58 19.86
N GLY A 521 5.03 -10.91 18.98
CA GLY A 521 4.49 -11.53 17.77
C GLY A 521 3.47 -12.61 18.06
N ALA A 522 2.86 -12.64 19.26
CA ALA A 522 1.83 -13.61 19.59
C ALA A 522 0.62 -13.42 18.68
N MET A 523 0.33 -14.44 17.87
CA MET A 523 -0.77 -14.42 16.91
C MET A 523 -2.09 -14.82 17.59
N ASN A 524 -3.08 -13.95 17.49
CA ASN A 524 -4.45 -14.21 17.94
C ASN A 524 -5.40 -14.12 16.75
N THR A 525 -6.19 -15.17 16.52
CA THR A 525 -7.25 -15.12 15.51
C THR A 525 -8.36 -14.18 15.98
N VAL A 526 -8.71 -13.21 15.14
CA VAL A 526 -9.80 -12.24 15.36
C VAL A 526 -11.09 -12.73 14.71
N VAL A 527 -10.99 -13.23 13.48
CA VAL A 527 -12.11 -13.80 12.72
C VAL A 527 -11.60 -14.98 11.89
N GLU A 528 -12.32 -16.09 11.92
CA GLU A 528 -12.15 -17.19 10.96
C GLU A 528 -13.13 -17.04 9.81
N TYR A 529 -12.64 -17.05 8.57
CA TYR A 529 -13.49 -16.98 7.39
C TYR A 529 -13.81 -18.38 6.85
N PRO A 530 -14.92 -18.55 6.13
CA PRO A 530 -15.26 -19.86 5.55
C PRO A 530 -14.22 -20.32 4.56
N GLU A 531 -13.88 -21.61 4.63
CA GLU A 531 -13.03 -22.33 3.67
C GLU A 531 -13.44 -22.10 2.21
N LYS A 532 -14.74 -22.02 1.92
CA LYS A 532 -15.25 -21.74 0.56
C LYS A 532 -14.84 -20.37 -0.01
N VAL A 533 -14.54 -19.39 0.84
CA VAL A 533 -14.04 -18.09 0.40
C VAL A 533 -12.61 -18.25 -0.08
N ASP A 534 -11.79 -18.93 0.71
CA ASP A 534 -10.39 -19.23 0.39
C ASP A 534 -10.30 -20.08 -0.90
N LYS A 535 -11.09 -21.16 -1.01
CA LYS A 535 -11.20 -21.99 -2.23
C LYS A 535 -11.75 -21.23 -3.45
N GLY A 536 -12.49 -20.15 -3.23
CA GLY A 536 -13.09 -19.31 -4.27
C GLY A 536 -12.21 -18.13 -4.68
N MET A 537 -11.12 -17.88 -3.97
CA MET A 537 -10.07 -16.91 -4.30
C MET A 537 -8.82 -17.67 -4.74
N SER A 538 -7.97 -17.07 -5.57
CA SER A 538 -6.65 -17.65 -5.84
C SER A 538 -5.57 -17.03 -4.93
N ILE A 539 -4.36 -17.57 -4.99
CA ILE A 539 -3.17 -17.02 -4.33
C ILE A 539 -2.85 -15.57 -4.77
N SER A 540 -3.41 -15.11 -5.90
CA SER A 540 -3.24 -13.74 -6.38
C SER A 540 -4.26 -12.75 -5.82
N ALA A 541 -5.20 -13.21 -4.98
CA ALA A 541 -6.21 -12.35 -4.37
C ALA A 541 -5.60 -11.47 -3.28
N MET A 542 -5.84 -10.16 -3.35
CA MET A 542 -5.23 -9.18 -2.45
C MET A 542 -6.23 -8.67 -1.42
N PRO A 543 -5.85 -8.57 -0.13
CA PRO A 543 -6.69 -8.01 0.91
C PRO A 543 -6.55 -6.49 1.03
N PHE A 544 -7.67 -5.82 1.30
CA PHE A 544 -7.78 -4.38 1.45
C PHE A 544 -8.64 -4.04 2.66
N TRP A 545 -8.11 -3.23 3.56
CA TRP A 545 -8.87 -2.71 4.68
C TRP A 545 -9.54 -1.39 4.32
N ASN A 546 -10.83 -1.26 4.61
CA ASN A 546 -11.53 0.02 4.52
C ASN A 546 -12.56 0.14 5.66
N LYS A 547 -12.36 1.16 6.51
CA LYS A 547 -13.18 1.45 7.71
C LYS A 547 -13.21 0.26 8.67
N ASP A 548 -14.31 -0.48 8.71
CA ASP A 548 -14.58 -1.59 9.61
C ASP A 548 -14.74 -2.93 8.86
N ARG A 549 -14.28 -2.98 7.60
CA ARG A 549 -14.46 -4.12 6.71
C ARG A 549 -13.15 -4.50 6.03
N LEU A 550 -13.03 -5.80 5.80
CA LEU A 550 -11.97 -6.38 4.98
C LEU A 550 -12.56 -6.74 3.61
N TYR A 551 -11.85 -6.38 2.56
CA TYR A 551 -12.19 -6.73 1.18
C TYR A 551 -11.08 -7.58 0.60
N VAL A 552 -11.41 -8.71 -0.01
CA VAL A 552 -10.46 -9.53 -0.75
C VAL A 552 -10.82 -9.46 -2.22
N SER A 553 -9.88 -9.03 -3.06
CA SER A 553 -10.12 -8.64 -4.44
C SER A 553 -9.15 -9.33 -5.39
N GLU A 554 -9.69 -9.85 -6.49
CA GLU A 554 -8.94 -10.49 -7.55
C GLU A 554 -9.56 -10.15 -8.91
N ALA A 555 -8.76 -9.58 -9.81
CA ALA A 555 -9.24 -9.14 -11.12
C ALA A 555 -9.57 -10.32 -12.06
N LYS A 556 -8.86 -11.45 -11.92
CA LYS A 556 -8.97 -12.61 -12.81
C LYS A 556 -8.78 -13.92 -12.02
N PRO A 557 -9.79 -14.33 -11.23
CA PRO A 557 -9.72 -15.51 -10.41
C PRO A 557 -9.39 -16.78 -11.21
N SER A 558 -8.36 -17.48 -10.76
CA SER A 558 -7.87 -18.73 -11.34
C SER A 558 -8.07 -19.90 -10.37
N VAL A 559 -9.32 -20.23 -10.07
CA VAL A 559 -9.65 -21.31 -9.13
C VAL A 559 -9.75 -22.68 -9.80
N LEU A 560 -9.64 -23.74 -8.99
CA LEU A 560 -9.79 -25.12 -9.42
C LEU A 560 -11.19 -25.41 -9.99
N ALA A 561 -11.27 -26.34 -10.93
CA ALA A 561 -12.52 -26.72 -11.58
C ALA A 561 -13.54 -27.29 -10.58
N GLY A 562 -14.69 -26.64 -10.46
CA GLY A 562 -15.80 -27.08 -9.61
C GLY A 562 -16.15 -26.11 -8.49
N GLU A 563 -15.23 -25.22 -8.13
CA GLU A 563 -15.45 -24.18 -7.12
C GLU A 563 -16.05 -22.90 -7.73
N GLN A 564 -16.82 -22.16 -6.92
CA GLN A 564 -17.31 -20.85 -7.32
C GLN A 564 -16.20 -19.80 -7.10
N ALA A 565 -15.59 -19.33 -8.19
CA ALA A 565 -14.67 -18.20 -8.15
C ALA A 565 -15.38 -16.91 -7.72
N TYR A 566 -14.68 -16.08 -6.96
CA TYR A 566 -15.08 -14.72 -6.62
C TYR A 566 -14.09 -13.73 -7.20
N THR A 567 -14.58 -12.57 -7.67
CA THR A 567 -13.69 -11.44 -7.98
C THR A 567 -13.54 -10.54 -6.76
N LEU A 568 -14.55 -10.45 -5.90
CA LEU A 568 -14.54 -9.57 -4.74
C LEU A 568 -15.36 -10.17 -3.61
N VAL A 569 -14.83 -10.16 -2.39
CA VAL A 569 -15.54 -10.58 -1.18
C VAL A 569 -15.37 -9.53 -0.11
N ALA A 570 -16.46 -9.15 0.55
CA ALA A 570 -16.44 -8.31 1.74
C ALA A 570 -16.67 -9.17 2.98
N LEU A 571 -15.82 -8.98 3.96
CA LEU A 571 -15.69 -9.80 5.17
C LEU A 571 -15.83 -8.91 6.42
N PRO A 572 -16.46 -9.42 7.50
CA PRO A 572 -16.50 -8.73 8.78
C PRO A 572 -15.12 -8.73 9.43
N THR A 573 -14.89 -7.77 10.33
CA THR A 573 -13.62 -7.61 11.07
C THR A 573 -13.75 -7.95 12.56
N THR A 574 -14.94 -8.38 12.96
CA THR A 574 -15.28 -8.89 14.29
C THR A 574 -16.16 -10.12 14.11
N ASP A 575 -16.02 -11.11 15.00
CA ASP A 575 -16.85 -12.31 15.06
C ASP A 575 -18.33 -12.05 15.40
#